data_AF-A0A1X0NFA2-F1
#
_entry.id   AF-A0A1X0NFA2-F1
#
_cell.length_a   1.000
_cell.length_b   1.000
_cell.length_c   1.000
_cell.angle_alpha   90.00
_cell.angle_beta   90.00
_cell.angle_gamma   90.00
#
_symmetry.space_group_name_H-M   'P 1'
#
loop_
_entity.id
_entity.type
_entity.pdbx_description
1 polymer ?
#
loop_
_entity_poly.entity_id
_entity_poly.type
_entity_poly.pdbx_seq_one_letter_code
_entity_poly.pdbx_strand_id
1 'polypeptide(L)'
;MIDDLVIGDYGGECSEIADVQGAVCRCNQGGRTIYMKSFGEDYRADHINEGTLSYDPWVCYSTDIILYAPLNGLTFLLTDSQLAMEAGKATILGAGAALRDNDDHTSKHGFNIKTALSTTNGALNEFISFMRRESLHAVAGTVTEAMLDVPNVTFIDPLFLQPRLNKFRKHVIHLSPTVEQELFVLAQYLGNTSDASAAAVIRCDEAAA
;
A
#
# COMPACT_ATOMS: atom_id res chain seq x y z
N MET A 1 -29.06 11.24 -50.30
CA MET A 1 -28.81 10.50 -49.07
C MET A 1 -27.34 10.71 -48.75
N ILE A 2 -27.01 11.27 -47.57
CA ILE A 2 -25.65 11.21 -47.04
C ILE A 2 -25.71 10.04 -46.07
N ASP A 3 -25.22 8.87 -46.49
CA ASP A 3 -25.40 7.62 -45.74
C ASP A 3 -24.32 7.39 -44.69
N ASP A 4 -23.19 8.12 -44.77
CA ASP A 4 -22.04 7.91 -43.89
C ASP A 4 -21.63 9.24 -43.23
N LEU A 5 -22.42 9.71 -42.25
CA LEU A 5 -21.99 10.79 -41.36
C LEU A 5 -21.20 10.18 -40.20
N VAL A 6 -19.88 10.28 -40.26
CA VAL A 6 -18.98 9.80 -39.21
C VAL A 6 -18.97 10.80 -38.04
N ILE A 7 -19.42 10.39 -36.86
CA ILE A 7 -19.34 11.18 -35.62
C ILE A 7 -18.66 10.33 -34.55
N GLY A 8 -17.40 10.66 -34.22
CA GLY A 8 -16.64 10.05 -33.15
C GLY A 8 -15.88 8.76 -33.52
N ASP A 9 -15.10 8.25 -32.58
CA ASP A 9 -14.32 7.01 -32.72
C ASP A 9 -15.26 5.79 -32.65
N TYR A 10 -15.19 4.90 -33.65
CA TYR A 10 -16.11 3.77 -33.78
C TYR A 10 -15.48 2.48 -33.25
N GLY A 11 -16.13 1.90 -32.24
CA GLY A 11 -15.66 0.68 -31.56
C GLY A 11 -15.75 -0.62 -32.37
N GLY A 12 -16.32 -0.60 -33.58
CA GLY A 12 -16.59 -1.77 -34.40
C GLY A 12 -15.88 -1.77 -35.75
N GLU A 13 -16.18 -2.75 -36.59
CA GLU A 13 -15.77 -2.75 -38.00
C GLU A 13 -16.48 -1.63 -38.77
N CYS A 14 -15.76 -0.91 -39.61
CA CYS A 14 -16.30 0.13 -40.47
C CYS A 14 -16.22 -0.30 -41.94
N SER A 15 -17.01 0.35 -42.80
CA SER A 15 -16.89 0.23 -44.24
C SER A 15 -15.69 1.02 -44.76
N GLU A 16 -15.19 0.65 -45.95
CA GLU A 16 -14.08 1.36 -46.62
C GLU A 16 -14.40 2.84 -46.87
N ILE A 17 -15.67 3.17 -47.08
CA ILE A 17 -16.15 4.55 -47.26
C ILE A 17 -16.09 5.33 -45.95
N ALA A 18 -16.42 4.71 -44.82
CA ALA A 18 -16.35 5.35 -43.51
C ALA A 18 -14.89 5.64 -43.11
N ASP A 19 -13.95 4.72 -43.40
CA ASP A 19 -12.52 4.92 -43.17
C ASP A 19 -11.98 6.12 -43.98
N VAL A 20 -12.33 6.21 -45.27
CA VAL A 20 -11.94 7.36 -46.13
C VAL A 20 -12.55 8.69 -45.66
N GLN A 21 -13.69 8.66 -44.99
CA GLN A 21 -14.31 9.85 -44.38
C GLN A 21 -13.81 10.15 -42.95
N GLY A 22 -12.79 9.42 -42.47
CA GLY A 22 -12.12 9.69 -41.21
C GLY A 22 -12.67 8.92 -40.01
N ALA A 23 -13.42 7.83 -40.22
CA ALA A 23 -13.82 6.95 -39.13
C ALA A 23 -12.60 6.20 -38.59
N VAL A 24 -12.43 6.22 -37.27
CA VAL A 24 -11.41 5.42 -36.60
C VAL A 24 -12.02 4.07 -36.22
N CYS A 25 -11.70 3.04 -36.99
CA CYS A 25 -12.37 1.73 -36.92
C CYS A 25 -11.68 0.79 -35.93
N ARG A 26 -12.46 -0.08 -35.27
CA ARG A 26 -12.01 -0.97 -34.19
C ARG A 26 -11.33 -0.23 -33.04
N CYS A 27 -11.71 1.03 -32.82
CA CYS A 27 -11.10 1.92 -31.85
C CYS A 27 -12.20 2.53 -30.98
N ASN A 28 -12.52 1.85 -29.88
CA ASN A 28 -13.37 2.36 -28.82
C ASN A 28 -12.44 2.76 -27.67
N GLN A 29 -12.10 4.05 -27.60
CA GLN A 29 -11.19 4.59 -26.59
C GLN A 29 -11.90 5.43 -25.52
N GLY A 30 -13.22 5.64 -25.62
CA GLY A 30 -13.95 6.50 -24.69
C GLY A 30 -13.46 7.95 -24.72
N GLY A 31 -13.44 8.64 -23.57
CA GLY A 31 -12.95 10.01 -23.47
C GLY A 31 -11.41 10.09 -23.48
N ARG A 32 -10.86 10.96 -24.33
CA ARG A 32 -9.41 11.11 -24.55
C ARG A 32 -8.73 12.12 -23.63
N THR A 33 -9.52 12.88 -22.89
CA THR A 33 -9.05 13.84 -21.90
C THR A 33 -9.60 13.46 -20.54
N ILE A 34 -8.69 13.22 -19.61
CA ILE A 34 -8.98 12.99 -18.20
C ILE A 34 -8.76 14.30 -17.48
N TYR A 35 -9.76 14.74 -16.71
CA TYR A 35 -9.65 15.88 -15.81
C TYR A 35 -9.75 15.37 -14.38
N MET A 36 -8.66 15.44 -13.63
CA MET A 36 -8.72 15.22 -12.18
C MET A 36 -9.31 16.45 -11.48
N LYS A 37 -10.16 16.20 -10.49
CA LYS A 37 -10.76 17.24 -9.66
C LYS A 37 -10.60 16.87 -8.19
N SER A 38 -10.22 17.85 -7.37
CA SER A 38 -10.30 17.74 -5.91
C SER A 38 -11.61 18.35 -5.42
N PHE A 39 -12.18 17.79 -4.36
CA PHE A 39 -13.33 18.37 -3.69
C PHE A 39 -12.86 19.03 -2.39
N GLY A 40 -13.00 20.36 -2.31
CA GLY A 40 -12.63 21.15 -1.13
C GLY A 40 -13.65 21.04 0.01
N GLU A 41 -13.43 21.81 1.09
CA GLU A 41 -14.29 21.82 2.28
C GLU A 41 -15.73 22.30 1.99
N ASP A 42 -15.92 23.09 0.94
CA ASP A 42 -17.23 23.54 0.45
C ASP A 42 -17.87 22.58 -0.56
N TYR A 43 -17.28 21.39 -0.76
CA TYR A 43 -17.65 20.39 -1.77
C TYR A 43 -17.59 20.91 -3.20
N ARG A 44 -16.90 22.04 -3.45
CA ARG A 44 -16.67 22.52 -4.80
C ARG A 44 -15.61 21.65 -5.47
N ALA A 45 -15.91 21.27 -6.70
CA ALA A 45 -14.97 20.53 -7.53
C ALA A 45 -13.97 21.51 -8.17
N ASP A 46 -12.76 21.52 -7.63
CA ASP A 46 -11.65 22.32 -8.16
C ASP A 46 -10.82 21.48 -9.12
N HIS A 47 -10.46 22.09 -10.25
CA HIS A 47 -9.67 21.42 -11.26
C HIS A 47 -8.20 21.36 -10.84
N ILE A 48 -7.62 20.16 -10.89
CA ILE A 48 -6.19 19.96 -10.68
C ILE A 48 -5.52 20.05 -12.05
N ASN A 49 -4.88 21.19 -12.34
CA ASN A 49 -4.26 21.45 -13.64
C ASN A 49 -3.26 20.36 -14.04
N GLU A 50 -2.44 19.92 -13.08
CA GLU A 50 -1.44 18.83 -13.23
C GLU A 50 -2.08 17.44 -13.42
N GLY A 51 -3.36 17.30 -13.08
CA GLY A 51 -4.15 16.09 -13.29
C GLY A 51 -4.89 16.06 -14.62
N THR A 52 -4.52 16.92 -15.58
CA THR A 52 -5.05 16.88 -16.95
C THR A 52 -4.18 15.98 -17.81
N LEU A 53 -4.78 14.94 -18.35
CA LEU A 53 -4.12 14.04 -19.29
C LEU A 53 -4.92 14.01 -20.59
N SER A 54 -4.30 14.38 -21.70
CA SER A 54 -4.93 14.38 -23.03
C SER A 54 -4.11 13.53 -23.99
N TYR A 55 -4.77 12.62 -24.70
CA TYR A 55 -4.15 11.75 -25.70
C TYR A 55 -4.47 12.20 -27.13
N ASP A 56 -3.50 12.06 -28.04
CA ASP A 56 -3.66 12.39 -29.47
C ASP A 56 -4.82 11.58 -30.06
N PRO A 57 -5.86 12.23 -30.65
CA PRO A 57 -6.97 11.63 -31.42
C PRO A 57 -6.63 10.45 -32.34
N TRP A 58 -5.43 10.41 -32.90
CA TRP A 58 -5.08 9.44 -33.94
C TRP A 58 -4.47 8.14 -33.40
N VAL A 59 -4.16 8.05 -32.10
CA VAL A 59 -3.54 6.87 -31.50
C VAL A 59 -4.60 5.99 -30.83
N CYS A 60 -4.75 4.75 -31.30
CA CYS A 60 -5.79 3.83 -30.81
C CYS A 60 -5.41 2.99 -29.60
N TYR A 61 -4.14 2.93 -29.22
CA TYR A 61 -3.67 2.32 -27.98
C TYR A 61 -2.44 3.11 -27.54
N SER A 62 -2.59 3.99 -26.54
CA SER A 62 -1.42 4.65 -25.96
C SER A 62 -0.63 3.60 -25.17
N THR A 63 0.59 3.32 -25.62
CA THR A 63 1.59 2.54 -24.87
C THR A 63 2.54 3.44 -24.09
N ASP A 64 2.40 4.75 -24.25
CA ASP A 64 3.41 5.72 -23.81
C ASP A 64 3.32 6.01 -22.30
N ILE A 65 2.17 5.74 -21.68
CA ILE A 65 1.94 5.99 -20.25
C ILE A 65 1.33 4.74 -19.62
N ILE A 66 2.16 4.00 -18.89
CA ILE A 66 1.71 2.90 -18.02
C ILE A 66 1.59 3.45 -16.60
N LEU A 67 0.37 3.52 -16.09
CA LEU A 67 0.13 3.85 -14.68
C LEU A 67 0.16 2.57 -13.86
N TYR A 68 1.23 2.39 -13.08
CA TYR A 68 1.37 1.27 -12.17
C TYR A 68 0.50 1.50 -10.93
N ALA A 69 -0.27 0.47 -10.53
CA ALA A 69 -1.06 0.53 -9.30
C ALA A 69 -0.13 0.77 -8.09
N PRO A 70 -0.44 1.75 -7.22
CA PRO A 70 0.39 2.03 -6.07
C PRO A 70 0.22 0.99 -4.96
N LEU A 71 1.27 0.77 -4.19
CA LEU A 71 1.18 0.09 -2.91
C LEU A 71 0.73 1.10 -1.85
N ASN A 72 -0.46 0.92 -1.27
CA ASN A 72 -0.99 1.77 -0.22
C ASN A 72 -0.71 1.11 1.13
N GLY A 73 0.15 1.74 1.90
CA GLY A 73 0.59 1.35 3.24
C GLY A 73 -0.07 2.17 4.34
N LEU A 74 -0.16 1.58 5.53
CA LEU A 74 -0.63 2.20 6.76
C LEU A 74 0.38 1.95 7.88
N THR A 75 0.66 2.99 8.66
CA THR A 75 1.35 2.90 9.94
C THR A 75 0.48 3.48 11.05
N PHE A 76 0.69 3.04 12.29
CA PHE A 76 -0.02 3.52 13.46
C PHE A 76 0.88 4.37 14.35
N LEU A 77 0.32 5.47 14.85
CA LEU A 77 0.84 6.21 15.98
C LEU A 77 -0.06 5.90 17.19
N LEU A 78 0.41 5.01 18.06
CA LEU A 78 -0.30 4.63 19.28
C LEU A 78 0.02 5.62 20.40
N THR A 79 -0.98 6.40 20.83
CA THR A 79 -0.80 7.59 21.67
C THR A 79 -0.71 7.28 23.17
N ASP A 80 -1.11 6.08 23.58
CA ASP A 80 -1.11 5.60 24.95
C ASP A 80 0.21 4.90 25.35
N SER A 81 1.16 4.79 24.43
CA SER A 81 2.49 4.20 24.67
C SER A 81 3.58 5.08 24.06
N GLN A 82 4.45 5.64 24.90
CA GLN A 82 5.56 6.48 24.45
C GLN A 82 6.48 5.71 23.49
N LEU A 83 6.82 4.46 23.82
CA LEU A 83 7.65 3.60 22.99
C LEU A 83 7.01 3.34 21.62
N ALA A 84 5.71 3.04 21.61
CA ALA A 84 4.96 2.81 20.38
C ALA A 84 4.93 4.04 19.47
N MET A 85 4.71 5.22 20.09
CA MET A 85 4.69 6.50 19.40
C MET A 85 6.06 6.83 18.81
N GLU A 86 7.15 6.60 19.54
CA GLU A 86 8.51 6.82 19.05
C GLU A 86 8.85 5.88 17.89
N ALA A 87 8.52 4.59 18.00
CA ALA A 87 8.71 3.61 16.92
C ALA A 87 7.90 3.98 15.66
N GLY A 88 6.64 4.40 15.83
CA GLY A 88 5.80 4.85 14.72
C GLY A 88 6.36 6.12 14.05
N LYS A 89 6.86 7.09 14.83
CA LYS A 89 7.54 8.28 14.29
C LYS A 89 8.81 7.92 13.52
N ALA A 90 9.63 7.02 14.05
CA ALA A 90 10.82 6.53 13.37
C ALA A 90 10.48 5.85 12.04
N THR A 91 9.40 5.06 12.01
CA THR A 91 8.88 4.43 10.78
C THR A 91 8.49 5.47 9.74
N ILE A 92 7.75 6.53 10.14
CA ILE A 92 7.33 7.62 9.24
C ILE A 92 8.54 8.38 8.69
N LEU A 93 9.51 8.72 9.55
CA LEU A 93 10.73 9.41 9.14
C LEU A 93 11.56 8.57 8.16
N GLY A 94 11.74 7.28 8.46
CA GLY A 94 12.46 6.34 7.59
C GLY A 94 11.77 6.16 6.25
N ALA A 95 10.45 6.00 6.24
CA ALA A 95 9.65 5.92 5.02
C ALA A 95 9.78 7.20 4.18
N GLY A 96 9.64 8.37 4.80
CA GLY A 96 9.79 9.65 4.10
C GLY A 96 11.18 9.84 3.49
N ALA A 97 12.23 9.43 4.21
CA ALA A 97 13.60 9.47 3.69
C ALA A 97 13.80 8.51 2.50
N ALA A 98 13.20 7.31 2.55
CA ALA A 98 13.30 6.32 1.48
C ALA A 98 12.52 6.72 0.21
N LEU A 99 11.46 7.52 0.37
CA LEU A 99 10.56 7.93 -0.72
C LEU A 99 10.95 9.26 -1.39
N ARG A 100 11.93 9.98 -0.86
CA ARG A 100 12.23 11.38 -1.23
C ARG A 100 12.60 11.60 -2.71
N ASP A 101 13.14 10.59 -3.38
CA ASP A 101 13.61 10.68 -4.77
C ASP A 101 12.76 9.82 -5.75
N ASN A 102 11.52 9.47 -5.40
CA ASN A 102 10.68 8.53 -6.17
C ASN A 102 9.55 9.20 -6.98
N ASP A 103 9.87 10.32 -7.65
CA ASP A 103 8.90 11.11 -8.43
C ASP A 103 8.54 10.50 -9.80
N ASP A 104 9.23 9.43 -10.22
CA ASP A 104 8.90 8.75 -11.48
C ASP A 104 7.81 7.69 -11.28
N HIS A 105 6.57 8.14 -11.38
CA HIS A 105 5.37 7.29 -11.32
C HIS A 105 5.07 6.54 -12.62
N THR A 106 5.83 6.80 -13.69
CA THR A 106 5.62 6.20 -15.02
C THR A 106 6.47 4.96 -15.26
N SER A 107 7.59 4.83 -14.53
CA SER A 107 8.47 3.65 -14.61
C SER A 107 8.41 2.74 -13.38
N LYS A 108 7.70 3.13 -12.31
CA LYS A 108 7.67 2.41 -11.03
C LYS A 108 6.29 2.38 -10.39
N HIS A 109 6.03 1.34 -9.59
CA HIS A 109 4.92 1.33 -8.65
C HIS A 109 5.11 2.42 -7.58
N GLY A 110 4.15 3.33 -7.47
CA GLY A 110 4.13 4.30 -6.37
C GLY A 110 3.97 3.59 -5.02
N PHE A 111 4.54 4.15 -3.96
CA PHE A 111 4.33 3.68 -2.59
C PHE A 111 3.84 4.85 -1.73
N ASN A 112 2.64 4.70 -1.18
CA ASN A 112 2.03 5.70 -0.33
C ASN A 112 1.95 5.14 1.09
N ILE A 113 2.40 5.88 2.10
CA ILE A 113 2.16 5.52 3.50
C ILE A 113 1.26 6.57 4.13
N LYS A 114 0.15 6.11 4.69
CA LYS A 114 -0.71 6.91 5.55
C LYS A 114 -0.51 6.55 7.01
N THR A 115 -0.92 7.47 7.88
CA THR A 115 -0.79 7.32 9.33
C THR A 115 -2.17 7.36 9.97
N ALA A 116 -2.46 6.37 10.82
CA ALA A 116 -3.62 6.39 11.71
C ALA A 116 -3.19 6.69 13.14
N LEU A 117 -3.94 7.55 13.82
CA LEU A 117 -3.79 7.81 15.25
C LEU A 117 -4.75 6.90 16.02
N SER A 118 -4.24 6.20 17.03
CA SER A 118 -5.10 5.36 17.88
C SER A 118 -4.49 5.15 19.26
N THR A 119 -5.18 4.42 20.11
CA THR A 119 -4.60 3.79 21.31
C THR A 119 -4.31 2.32 21.01
N THR A 120 -3.51 1.67 21.83
CA THR A 120 -3.19 0.25 21.68
C THR A 120 -4.48 -0.60 21.69
N ASN A 121 -5.41 -0.29 22.61
CA ASN A 121 -6.70 -0.97 22.68
C ASN A 121 -7.67 -0.58 21.54
N GLY A 122 -7.53 0.63 20.99
CA GLY A 122 -8.36 1.14 19.89
C GLY A 122 -7.88 0.75 18.50
N ALA A 123 -6.65 0.23 18.37
CA ALA A 123 -5.96 0.08 17.09
C ALA A 123 -6.72 -0.79 16.08
N LEU A 124 -7.29 -1.93 16.51
CA LEU A 124 -8.08 -2.79 15.63
C LEU A 124 -9.34 -2.08 15.09
N ASN A 125 -10.05 -1.34 15.95
CA ASN A 125 -11.27 -0.64 15.54
C ASN A 125 -10.93 0.50 14.57
N GLU A 126 -9.89 1.27 14.85
CA GLU A 126 -9.42 2.31 13.93
C GLU A 126 -8.94 1.70 12.62
N PHE A 127 -8.26 0.54 12.67
CA PHE A 127 -7.81 -0.15 11.48
C PHE A 127 -8.97 -0.56 10.56
N ILE A 128 -10.01 -1.19 11.12
CA ILE A 128 -11.22 -1.55 10.37
C ILE A 128 -11.92 -0.30 9.82
N SER A 129 -12.00 0.76 10.62
CA SER A 129 -12.57 2.05 10.19
C SER A 129 -11.79 2.68 9.03
N PHE A 130 -10.46 2.57 9.05
CA PHE A 130 -9.60 3.05 7.98
C PHE A 130 -9.85 2.30 6.67
N MET A 131 -9.87 0.96 6.70
CA MET A 131 -10.10 0.14 5.50
C MET A 131 -11.50 0.33 4.87
N ARG A 132 -12.48 0.86 5.60
CA ARG A 132 -13.79 1.23 5.04
C ARG A 132 -13.76 2.52 4.23
N ARG A 133 -12.80 3.40 4.51
CA ARG A 133 -12.64 4.71 3.87
C ARG A 133 -11.62 4.66 2.74
N GLU A 134 -10.65 3.77 2.84
CA GLU A 134 -9.49 3.77 1.96
C GLU A 134 -9.07 2.36 1.51
N SER A 135 -8.57 2.25 0.27
CA SER A 135 -7.97 1.02 -0.24
C SER A 135 -6.58 0.84 0.35
N LEU A 136 -6.41 -0.21 1.14
CA LEU A 136 -5.16 -0.54 1.80
C LEU A 136 -4.61 -1.88 1.32
N HIS A 137 -3.29 -1.94 1.12
CA HIS A 137 -2.60 -3.15 0.68
C HIS A 137 -1.67 -3.70 1.76
N ALA A 138 -1.04 -2.83 2.54
CA ALA A 138 -0.09 -3.24 3.56
C ALA A 138 -0.16 -2.41 4.85
N VAL A 139 0.24 -3.02 5.96
CA VAL A 139 0.49 -2.36 7.25
C VAL A 139 1.95 -2.59 7.62
N ALA A 140 2.64 -1.54 8.06
CA ALA A 140 4.03 -1.62 8.52
C ALA A 140 4.22 -0.85 9.83
N GLY A 141 5.25 -1.24 10.58
CA GLY A 141 5.58 -0.63 11.87
C GLY A 141 4.79 -1.22 13.04
N THR A 142 4.46 -0.38 14.02
CA THR A 142 3.85 -0.83 15.27
C THR A 142 2.43 -1.37 15.07
N VAL A 143 2.18 -2.60 15.53
CA VAL A 143 0.87 -3.24 15.45
C VAL A 143 0.51 -3.99 16.73
N THR A 144 -0.77 -4.32 16.89
CA THR A 144 -1.24 -5.24 17.93
C THR A 144 -1.54 -6.62 17.34
N GLU A 145 -1.50 -7.67 18.17
CA GLU A 145 -1.76 -9.04 17.71
C GLU A 145 -3.15 -9.17 17.06
N ALA A 146 -4.15 -8.49 17.62
CA ALA A 146 -5.53 -8.53 17.12
C ALA A 146 -5.67 -7.95 15.70
N MET A 147 -4.77 -7.05 15.28
CA MET A 147 -4.78 -6.51 13.93
C MET A 147 -4.35 -7.55 12.89
N LEU A 148 -3.44 -8.46 13.24
CA LEU A 148 -2.87 -9.44 12.32
C LEU A 148 -3.88 -10.50 11.84
N ASP A 149 -5.06 -10.59 12.45
CA ASP A 149 -6.15 -11.50 12.06
C ASP A 149 -7.08 -10.88 11.01
N VAL A 150 -6.87 -9.61 10.67
CA VAL A 150 -7.65 -8.93 9.63
C VAL A 150 -7.28 -9.49 8.25
N PRO A 151 -8.26 -9.95 7.45
CA PRO A 151 -8.00 -10.53 6.14
C PRO A 151 -7.71 -9.45 5.08
N ASN A 152 -7.20 -9.89 3.92
CA ASN A 152 -7.00 -9.08 2.71
C ASN A 152 -6.01 -7.91 2.84
N VAL A 153 -5.14 -7.95 3.84
CA VAL A 153 -4.08 -6.95 4.05
C VAL A 153 -2.79 -7.65 4.45
N THR A 154 -1.66 -7.17 3.92
CA THR A 154 -0.34 -7.74 4.23
C THR A 154 0.33 -6.96 5.34
N PHE A 155 0.81 -7.63 6.37
CA PHE A 155 1.65 -7.02 7.41
C PHE A 155 3.10 -7.21 7.03
N ILE A 156 3.80 -6.10 6.82
CA ILE A 156 5.21 -6.08 6.48
C ILE A 156 5.97 -5.66 7.74
N ASP A 157 6.76 -6.59 8.24
CA ASP A 157 7.60 -6.45 9.42
C ASP A 157 6.86 -5.87 10.64
N PRO A 158 5.83 -6.56 11.14
CA PRO A 158 5.05 -6.06 12.27
C PRO A 158 5.92 -5.93 13.52
N LEU A 159 5.90 -4.74 14.12
CA LEU A 159 6.62 -4.44 15.36
C LEU A 159 5.65 -4.53 16.56
N PHE A 160 5.91 -5.46 17.46
CA PHE A 160 5.15 -5.62 18.70
C PHE A 160 5.81 -4.87 19.86
N LEU A 161 5.00 -4.32 20.76
CA LEU A 161 5.50 -3.65 21.99
C LEU A 161 6.05 -4.63 23.02
N GLN A 162 5.77 -5.91 22.87
CA GLN A 162 6.23 -6.97 23.74
C GLN A 162 6.81 -8.08 22.85
N PRO A 163 7.92 -8.72 23.26
CA PRO A 163 8.43 -9.91 22.59
C PRO A 163 7.33 -10.97 22.56
N ARG A 164 7.12 -11.58 21.39
CA ARG A 164 6.13 -12.64 21.18
C ARG A 164 6.73 -13.73 20.32
N LEU A 165 6.34 -14.96 20.61
CA LEU A 165 6.60 -16.06 19.71
C LEU A 165 5.77 -15.88 18.44
N ASN A 166 6.41 -16.12 17.31
CA ASN A 166 5.80 -16.08 16.00
C ASN A 166 4.75 -17.19 15.86
N LYS A 167 3.62 -16.83 15.26
CA LYS A 167 2.59 -17.78 14.82
C LYS A 167 2.49 -17.63 13.32
N PHE A 168 2.49 -18.75 12.59
CA PHE A 168 2.36 -18.69 11.13
C PHE A 168 1.06 -17.98 10.75
N ARG A 169 1.18 -16.89 10.01
CA ARG A 169 0.08 -16.11 9.46
C ARG A 169 0.37 -15.84 8.00
N LYS A 170 -0.53 -16.27 7.10
CA LYS A 170 -0.34 -16.23 5.64
C LYS A 170 0.02 -14.84 5.10
N HIS A 171 -0.48 -13.79 5.74
CA HIS A 171 -0.34 -12.41 5.30
C HIS A 171 0.68 -11.61 6.12
N VAL A 172 1.56 -12.28 6.86
CA VAL A 172 2.62 -11.63 7.63
C VAL A 172 3.97 -11.97 7.02
N ILE A 173 4.74 -10.93 6.70
CA ILE A 173 6.11 -11.02 6.18
C ILE A 173 7.02 -10.42 7.24
N HIS A 174 7.96 -11.21 7.77
CA HIS A 174 8.98 -10.71 8.70
C HIS A 174 10.25 -10.35 7.92
N LEU A 175 10.75 -9.13 8.12
CA LEU A 175 12.02 -8.67 7.55
C LEU A 175 13.09 -8.57 8.64
N SER A 176 12.67 -8.20 9.84
CA SER A 176 13.47 -8.24 11.06
C SER A 176 13.47 -9.66 11.66
N PRO A 177 14.53 -10.04 12.39
CA PRO A 177 14.58 -11.32 13.09
C PRO A 177 13.39 -11.53 14.03
N THR A 178 12.86 -12.75 14.07
CA THR A 178 11.86 -13.12 15.08
C THR A 178 12.52 -13.41 16.42
N VAL A 179 11.75 -13.37 17.51
CA VAL A 179 12.25 -13.69 18.86
C VAL A 179 12.90 -15.07 18.91
N GLU A 180 12.36 -16.06 18.19
CA GLU A 180 12.95 -17.40 18.10
C GLU A 180 14.30 -17.40 17.41
N GLN A 181 14.44 -16.61 16.34
CA GLN A 181 15.71 -16.50 15.60
C GLN A 181 16.77 -15.81 16.46
N GLU A 182 16.40 -14.76 17.19
CA GLU A 182 17.31 -14.09 18.14
C GLU A 182 17.73 -15.01 19.28
N LEU A 183 16.78 -15.75 19.88
CA LEU A 183 17.06 -16.73 20.92
C LEU A 183 17.95 -17.87 20.43
N PHE A 184 17.77 -18.32 19.19
CA PHE A 184 18.61 -19.34 18.58
C PHE A 184 20.07 -18.88 18.46
N VAL A 185 20.29 -17.66 17.98
CA VAL A 185 21.64 -17.07 17.88
C VAL A 185 22.26 -16.91 19.27
N LEU A 186 21.49 -16.43 20.25
CA LEU A 186 21.94 -16.29 21.64
C LEU A 186 22.35 -17.63 22.24
N ALA A 187 21.55 -18.68 22.04
CA ALA A 187 21.84 -20.02 22.53
C ALA A 187 23.14 -20.59 21.91
N GLN A 188 23.35 -20.40 20.60
CA GLN A 188 24.60 -20.80 19.95
C GLN A 188 25.81 -20.07 20.52
N TYR A 189 25.68 -18.75 20.74
CA TYR A 189 26.76 -17.95 21.31
C TYR A 189 27.15 -18.44 22.72
N LEU A 190 26.16 -18.66 23.59
CA LEU A 190 26.39 -19.14 24.96
C LEU A 190 26.98 -20.55 24.98
N GLY A 191 26.52 -21.45 24.11
CA GLY A 191 27.05 -22.81 24.01
C GLY A 191 28.52 -22.89 23.55
N ASN A 192 28.99 -21.90 22.78
CA ASN A 192 30.36 -21.83 22.27
C ASN A 192 31.31 -20.98 23.14
N THR A 193 30.81 -20.34 24.20
CA THR A 193 31.63 -19.45 25.04
C THR A 193 32.12 -20.20 26.28
N SER A 194 33.44 -20.23 26.50
CA SER A 194 34.08 -21.01 27.57
C SER A 194 33.82 -20.51 29.00
N ASP A 195 33.25 -19.31 29.15
CA ASP A 195 32.97 -18.65 30.44
C ASP A 195 31.46 -18.42 30.68
N ALA A 196 30.58 -19.06 29.90
CA ALA A 196 29.15 -18.80 29.98
C ALA A 196 28.47 -19.50 31.17
N SER A 197 28.46 -18.84 32.32
CA SER A 197 27.45 -19.07 33.38
C SER A 197 26.11 -18.49 32.91
N ALA A 198 25.34 -19.26 32.15
CA ALA A 198 23.99 -18.87 31.73
C ALA A 198 22.92 -19.49 32.64
N ALA A 199 22.05 -18.65 33.21
CA ALA A 199 20.84 -19.09 33.91
C ALA A 199 19.63 -18.71 33.04
N ALA A 200 18.86 -19.72 32.62
CA ALA A 200 17.60 -19.51 31.92
C ALA A 200 16.43 -19.75 32.86
N VAL A 201 15.48 -18.83 32.90
CA VAL A 201 14.21 -19.00 33.61
C VAL A 201 13.11 -19.00 32.56
N ILE A 202 12.55 -20.18 32.31
CA ILE A 202 11.42 -20.37 31.41
C ILE A 202 10.15 -20.26 32.27
N ARG A 203 9.30 -19.27 31.98
CA ARG A 203 7.95 -19.16 32.54
C ARG A 203 6.95 -19.31 31.40
N CYS A 204 6.07 -20.30 31.49
CA CYS A 204 5.06 -20.55 30.48
C CYS A 204 3.68 -20.67 31.13
N ASP A 205 2.71 -19.89 30.66
CA ASP A 205 1.28 -20.19 30.79
C ASP A 205 0.72 -20.78 29.46
N GLU A 206 1.45 -20.63 28.35
CA GLU A 206 1.05 -21.05 26.98
C GLU A 206 1.59 -22.43 26.53
N ALA A 207 2.32 -23.16 27.39
CA ALA A 207 2.84 -24.51 27.08
C ALA A 207 1.80 -25.64 27.32
N ALA A 208 0.57 -25.28 27.68
CA ALA A 208 -0.53 -26.20 27.96
C ALA A 208 -1.64 -26.05 26.89
N ALA A 209 -1.33 -26.34 25.63
CA ALA A 209 -2.31 -26.59 24.57
C ALA A 209 -1.71 -27.53 23.51
#